data_AF-A0A8X7WR34-F1
#
_entry.id   AF-A0A8X7WR34-F1
#
_cell.length_a   1.000
_cell.length_b   1.000
_cell.length_c   1.000
_cell.angle_alpha   90.00
_cell.angle_beta   90.00
_cell.angle_gamma   90.00
#
_symmetry.space_group_name_H-M   'P 1'
#
loop_
_entity.id
_entity.type
_entity.pdbx_description
1 polymer ?
#
loop_
_entity_poly.entity_id
_entity_poly.type
_entity_poly.pdbx_seq_one_letter_code
_entity_poly.pdbx_strand_id
1 'polypeptide(L)'
;MLLREGTVSSFQLKELEEKTEFNTEEILRKYIRYALNEKPFNPDLVASLIHLRRASSLNESQMPEVLNEISRSIVKEKGPVVMNKQRFTEKGFKRKLAVLTLFGKIYYLSALPDFCLKTTP
;
A
#
# COMPACT_ATOMS: atom_id res chain seq x y z
N MET A 1 -6.20 -17.92 -25.88
CA MET A 1 -6.65 -16.51 -25.78
C MET A 1 -6.65 -16.15 -24.29
N LEU A 2 -5.48 -15.81 -23.75
CA LEU A 2 -5.31 -15.46 -22.33
C LEU A 2 -5.57 -13.96 -22.20
N LEU A 3 -6.60 -13.59 -21.43
CA LEU A 3 -6.89 -12.21 -21.07
C LEU A 3 -5.64 -11.63 -20.37
N ARG A 4 -4.98 -10.67 -21.02
CA ARG A 4 -3.98 -9.82 -20.35
C ARG A 4 -4.70 -9.11 -19.21
N GLU A 5 -4.23 -9.33 -17.99
CA GLU A 5 -4.70 -8.61 -16.80
C GLU A 5 -4.66 -7.09 -17.08
N GLY A 6 -5.80 -6.44 -16.83
CA GLY A 6 -6.06 -5.06 -17.22
C GLY A 6 -5.02 -4.11 -16.64
N THR A 7 -4.19 -3.55 -17.53
CA THR A 7 -3.29 -2.45 -17.19
C THR A 7 -4.14 -1.25 -16.77
N VAL A 8 -4.11 -0.89 -15.49
CA VAL A 8 -4.77 0.32 -14.99
C VAL A 8 -4.14 1.53 -15.69
N SER A 9 -4.94 2.27 -16.44
CA SER A 9 -4.49 3.48 -17.12
C SER A 9 -4.75 4.72 -16.26
N SER A 10 -4.02 5.81 -16.53
CA SER A 10 -4.28 7.11 -15.89
C SER A 10 -5.69 7.63 -16.13
N PHE A 11 -6.31 7.27 -17.27
CA PHE A 11 -7.70 7.60 -17.58
C PHE A 11 -8.68 6.94 -16.61
N GLN A 12 -8.48 5.66 -16.29
CA GLN A 12 -9.34 4.94 -15.35
C GLN A 12 -9.23 5.49 -13.92
N LEU A 13 -8.05 6.01 -13.54
CA LEU A 13 -7.87 6.68 -12.25
C LEU A 13 -8.65 8.00 -12.20
N LYS A 14 -8.58 8.82 -13.27
CA LYS A 14 -9.37 10.06 -13.36
C LYS A 14 -10.87 9.80 -13.32
N GLU A 15 -11.33 8.79 -14.04
CA GLU A 15 -12.75 8.39 -14.01
C GLU A 15 -13.18 7.99 -12.59
N LEU A 16 -12.28 7.38 -11.81
CA LEU A 16 -12.55 7.03 -10.42
C LEU A 16 -12.55 8.26 -9.50
N GLU A 17 -11.66 9.24 -9.72
CA GLU A 17 -11.69 10.53 -9.00
C GLU A 17 -13.05 11.22 -9.21
N GLU A 18 -13.50 11.33 -10.46
CA GLU A 18 -14.78 11.95 -10.83
C GLU A 18 -15.99 11.24 -10.19
N LYS A 19 -15.91 9.92 -10.01
CA LYS A 19 -16.99 9.10 -9.45
C LYS A 19 -17.02 9.05 -7.93
N THR A 20 -15.90 9.28 -7.25
CA THR A 20 -15.75 8.96 -5.81
C THR A 20 -15.49 10.16 -4.92
N GLU A 21 -15.35 11.35 -5.49
CA GLU A 21 -14.96 12.60 -4.79
C GLU A 21 -13.59 12.51 -4.10
N PHE A 22 -12.87 11.39 -4.24
CA PHE A 22 -11.52 11.22 -3.75
C PHE A 22 -10.52 11.69 -4.80
N ASN A 23 -9.44 12.31 -4.33
CA ASN A 23 -8.29 12.55 -5.20
C ASN A 23 -7.43 11.27 -5.37
N THR A 24 -6.50 11.29 -6.31
CA THR A 24 -5.63 10.17 -6.65
C THR A 24 -4.82 9.66 -5.45
N GLU A 25 -4.31 10.54 -4.58
CA GLU A 25 -3.58 10.13 -3.37
C GLU A 25 -4.48 9.33 -2.43
N GLU A 26 -5.72 9.78 -2.23
CA GLU A 26 -6.70 9.09 -1.39
C GLU A 26 -7.12 7.75 -1.96
N ILE A 27 -7.33 7.67 -3.27
CA ILE A 27 -7.62 6.43 -3.99
C ILE A 27 -6.49 5.43 -3.78
N LEU A 28 -5.23 5.83 -4.06
CA LEU A 28 -4.07 4.95 -3.91
C LEU A 28 -3.90 4.53 -2.46
N ARG A 29 -4.02 5.46 -1.51
CA ARG A 29 -3.94 5.17 -0.08
C ARG A 29 -4.94 4.11 0.35
N LYS A 30 -6.22 4.27 -0.03
CA LYS A 30 -7.30 3.32 0.29
C LYS A 30 -7.02 1.96 -0.35
N TYR A 31 -6.66 1.93 -1.63
CA TYR A 31 -6.41 0.69 -2.34
C TYR A 31 -5.17 -0.05 -1.85
N ILE A 32 -4.04 0.63 -1.63
CA ILE A 32 -2.83 0.01 -1.07
C ILE A 32 -3.16 -0.55 0.31
N ARG A 33 -3.82 0.23 1.18
CA ARG A 33 -4.22 -0.27 2.50
C ARG A 33 -5.09 -1.52 2.40
N TYR A 34 -6.09 -1.53 1.53
CA TYR A 34 -6.93 -2.71 1.26
C TYR A 34 -6.08 -3.90 0.78
N ALA A 35 -5.26 -3.70 -0.24
CA ALA A 35 -4.39 -4.73 -0.81
C ALA A 35 -3.45 -5.35 0.22
N LEU A 36 -2.83 -4.54 1.08
CA LEU A 36 -1.90 -5.03 2.10
C LEU A 36 -2.58 -5.85 3.20
N ASN A 37 -3.87 -5.61 3.48
CA ASN A 37 -4.64 -6.37 4.48
C ASN A 37 -5.29 -7.62 3.87
N GLU A 38 -5.91 -7.49 2.69
CA GLU A 38 -6.83 -8.49 2.15
C GLU A 38 -6.22 -9.39 1.07
N LYS A 39 -5.18 -8.92 0.36
CA LYS A 39 -4.57 -9.69 -0.74
C LYS A 39 -3.30 -10.42 -0.30
N PRO A 40 -2.99 -11.59 -0.91
CA PRO A 40 -1.69 -12.22 -0.77
C PRO A 40 -0.58 -11.25 -1.19
N PHE A 41 0.42 -11.08 -0.33
CA PHE A 41 1.56 -10.21 -0.66
C PHE A 41 2.62 -11.00 -1.41
N ASN A 42 2.47 -11.05 -2.74
CA ASN A 42 3.30 -11.81 -3.67
C ASN A 42 3.85 -10.90 -4.79
N PRO A 43 4.74 -11.39 -5.67
CA PRO A 43 5.32 -10.58 -6.75
C PRO A 43 4.27 -9.96 -7.68
N ASP A 44 3.18 -10.66 -7.97
CA ASP A 44 2.11 -10.16 -8.86
C ASP A 44 1.38 -8.96 -8.26
N LEU A 45 1.11 -8.99 -6.95
CA LEU A 45 0.54 -7.84 -6.24
C LEU A 45 1.51 -6.65 -6.27
N VAL A 46 2.79 -6.89 -6.02
CA VAL A 46 3.82 -5.83 -6.03
C VAL A 46 3.91 -5.20 -7.42
N ALA A 47 3.96 -6.01 -8.49
CA ALA A 47 3.95 -5.53 -9.86
C ALA A 47 2.69 -4.69 -10.15
N SER A 48 1.52 -5.16 -9.74
CA SER A 48 0.25 -4.43 -9.88
C SER A 48 0.27 -3.08 -9.17
N LEU A 49 0.85 -3.00 -7.96
CA LEU A 49 0.98 -1.76 -7.20
C LEU A 49 1.99 -0.80 -7.85
N ILE A 50 3.09 -1.30 -8.42
CA ILE A 50 4.05 -0.48 -9.19
C ILE A 50 3.36 0.09 -10.43
N HIS A 51 2.58 -0.73 -11.16
CA HIS A 51 1.81 -0.25 -12.31
C HIS A 51 0.82 0.83 -11.93
N LEU A 52 0.06 0.63 -10.84
CA LEU A 52 -0.86 1.63 -10.32
C LEU A 52 -0.15 2.94 -9.95
N ARG A 53 0.98 2.84 -9.27
CA ARG A 53 1.84 3.99 -8.96
C ARG A 53 2.26 4.73 -10.22
N ARG A 54 2.70 4.02 -11.26
CA ARG A 54 3.11 4.64 -12.55
C ARG A 54 1.93 5.33 -13.24
N ALA A 55 0.72 4.78 -13.16
CA ALA A 55 -0.49 5.39 -13.72
C ALA A 55 -0.97 6.63 -12.94
N SER A 56 -0.71 6.68 -11.63
CA SER A 56 -1.20 7.75 -10.73
C SER A 56 -0.58 9.12 -10.94
N SER A 57 0.53 9.23 -11.70
CA SER A 57 1.28 10.47 -11.91
C SER A 57 1.72 11.20 -10.64
N LEU A 58 1.64 10.55 -9.46
CA LEU A 58 2.10 11.10 -8.20
C LEU A 58 3.61 11.36 -8.25
N ASN A 59 4.02 12.51 -7.72
CA ASN A 59 5.42 12.90 -7.67
C ASN A 59 6.18 12.19 -6.52
N GLU A 60 7.49 12.45 -6.46
CA GLU A 60 8.40 11.79 -5.51
C GLU A 60 8.17 12.19 -4.05
N SER A 61 7.47 13.29 -3.76
CA SER A 61 7.08 13.64 -2.40
C SER A 61 5.72 13.07 -2.00
N GLN A 62 4.80 12.90 -2.95
CA GLN A 62 3.43 12.42 -2.70
C GLN A 62 3.37 10.91 -2.41
N MET A 63 4.10 10.07 -3.18
CA MET A 63 4.01 8.62 -3.00
C MET A 63 4.56 8.13 -1.64
N PRO A 64 5.72 8.63 -1.15
CA PRO A 64 6.15 8.35 0.22
C PRO A 64 5.12 8.81 1.26
N GLU A 65 4.43 9.93 1.03
CA GLU A 65 3.45 10.44 2.00
C GLU A 65 2.19 9.55 2.08
N VAL A 66 1.74 9.00 0.96
CA VAL A 66 0.69 7.97 0.94
C VAL A 66 1.09 6.77 1.81
N LEU A 67 2.33 6.28 1.72
CA LEU A 67 2.82 5.18 2.57
C LEU A 67 2.92 5.58 4.05
N ASN A 68 3.33 6.81 4.33
CA ASN A 68 3.38 7.36 5.68
C ASN A 68 1.98 7.46 6.30
N GLU A 69 0.98 7.89 5.54
CA GLU A 69 -0.41 7.95 5.99
C GLU A 69 -0.96 6.57 6.34
N ILE A 70 -0.68 5.56 5.52
CA ILE A 70 -1.06 4.17 5.82
C ILE A 70 -0.39 3.72 7.12
N SER A 71 0.91 4.01 7.27
CA SER A 71 1.68 3.68 8.48
C SER A 71 1.08 4.33 9.73
N ARG A 72 0.77 5.62 9.68
CA ARG A 72 0.12 6.37 10.78
C ARG A 72 -1.26 5.80 11.10
N SER A 73 -2.04 5.44 10.08
CA SER A 73 -3.36 4.81 10.27
C SER A 73 -3.26 3.47 10.99
N ILE A 74 -2.26 2.64 10.66
CA ILE A 74 -2.03 1.37 11.34
C ILE A 74 -1.69 1.59 12.81
N VAL A 75 -0.81 2.56 13.13
CA VAL A 75 -0.50 2.89 14.54
C VAL A 75 -1.75 3.38 15.27
N LYS A 76 -2.55 4.26 14.66
CA LYS A 76 -3.76 4.80 15.26
C LYS A 76 -4.79 3.70 15.59
N GLU A 77 -4.94 2.72 14.71
CA GLU A 77 -5.96 1.67 14.86
C GLU A 77 -5.50 0.45 15.65
N LYS A 78 -4.25 0.02 15.46
CA LYS A 78 -3.72 -1.26 15.99
C LYS A 78 -2.65 -1.06 17.06
N GLY A 79 -2.28 0.19 17.33
CA GLY A 79 -1.22 0.58 18.25
C GLY A 79 0.18 0.32 17.69
N PRO A 80 1.22 0.69 18.44
CA PRO A 80 2.61 0.45 18.05
C PRO A 80 2.94 -1.05 17.99
N VAL A 81 4.00 -1.36 17.24
CA VAL A 81 4.65 -2.68 17.27
C VAL A 81 5.33 -2.84 18.62
N VAL A 82 5.06 -3.94 19.31
CA VAL A 82 5.66 -4.26 20.62
C VAL A 82 6.53 -5.50 20.46
N MET A 83 7.81 -5.38 20.82
CA MET A 83 8.79 -6.47 20.69
C MET A 83 8.93 -7.32 21.96
N ASN A 84 8.48 -6.82 23.12
CA ASN A 84 8.50 -7.58 24.36
C ASN A 84 7.34 -8.58 24.39
N LYS A 85 7.63 -9.88 24.39
CA LYS A 85 6.62 -10.95 24.37
C LYS A 85 6.03 -11.28 25.74
N GLN A 86 6.62 -10.77 26.82
CA GLN A 86 6.17 -11.06 28.18
C GLN A 86 4.74 -10.52 28.37
N ARG A 87 3.86 -11.36 28.93
CA ARG A 87 2.43 -11.07 29.20
C ARG A 87 1.50 -11.03 27.98
N PHE A 88 1.93 -11.44 26.79
CA PHE A 88 1.00 -11.61 25.68
C PHE A 88 0.17 -12.89 25.81
N THR A 89 -1.14 -12.76 25.62
CA THR A 89 -1.97 -13.92 25.25
C THR A 89 -1.66 -14.32 23.81
N GLU A 90 -1.89 -15.58 23.43
CA GLU A 90 -1.66 -16.04 22.04
C GLU A 90 -2.40 -15.16 21.02
N LYS A 91 -3.65 -14.80 21.32
CA LYS A 91 -4.46 -13.88 20.51
C LYS A 91 -3.82 -12.49 20.40
N GLY A 92 -3.29 -11.96 21.51
CA GLY A 92 -2.58 -10.69 21.52
C GLY A 92 -1.28 -10.73 20.71
N PHE A 93 -0.54 -11.84 20.82
CA PHE A 93 0.69 -12.06 20.08
C PHE A 93 0.44 -12.15 18.56
N LYS A 94 -0.54 -12.94 18.12
CA LYS A 94 -0.96 -13.03 16.71
C LYS A 94 -1.35 -11.67 16.13
N ARG A 95 -2.09 -10.86 16.89
CA ARG A 95 -2.43 -9.48 16.49
C ARG A 95 -1.19 -8.61 16.29
N LYS A 96 -0.21 -8.68 17.19
CA LYS A 96 1.04 -7.90 17.06
C LYS A 96 1.92 -8.40 15.91
N LEU A 97 1.97 -9.71 15.65
CA LEU A 97 2.61 -10.26 14.47
C LEU A 97 1.96 -9.76 13.17
N ALA A 98 0.63 -9.67 13.12
CA ALA A 98 -0.06 -9.10 11.96
C ALA A 98 0.29 -7.62 11.73
N VAL A 99 0.40 -6.82 12.80
CA VAL A 99 0.84 -5.41 12.70
C VAL A 99 2.29 -5.33 12.20
N LEU A 100 3.20 -6.13 12.77
CA LEU A 100 4.59 -6.21 12.31
C LEU A 100 4.68 -6.59 10.82
N THR A 101 3.85 -7.56 10.40
CA THR A 101 3.78 -8.00 9.00
C THR A 101 3.33 -6.86 8.08
N LEU A 102 2.34 -6.06 8.48
CA LEU A 102 1.89 -4.90 7.69
C LEU A 102 3.01 -3.85 7.54
N PHE A 103 3.73 -3.53 8.62
CA PHE A 103 4.88 -2.63 8.54
C PHE A 103 5.99 -3.19 7.65
N GLY A 104 6.27 -4.50 7.71
CA GLY A 104 7.22 -5.15 6.82
C GLY A 104 6.84 -5.00 5.34
N LYS A 105 5.55 -5.17 5.00
CA LYS A 105 5.05 -4.95 3.64
C LYS A 105 5.20 -3.50 3.18
N ILE A 106 4.88 -2.52 4.05
CA ILE A 106 5.05 -1.10 3.73
C ILE A 106 6.52 -0.74 3.54
N TYR A 107 7.38 -1.22 4.44
CA TYR A 107 8.82 -1.01 4.35
C TYR A 107 9.38 -1.58 3.04
N TYR A 108 8.96 -2.80 2.67
CA TYR A 108 9.32 -3.40 1.39
C TYR A 108 8.94 -2.49 0.21
N LEU A 109 7.70 -1.99 0.15
CA LEU A 109 7.28 -1.06 -0.91
C LEU A 109 8.11 0.23 -0.91
N SER A 110 8.41 0.82 0.25
CA SER A 110 9.21 2.05 0.35
C SER A 110 10.66 1.87 -0.11
N ALA A 111 11.20 0.66 0.01
CA ALA A 111 12.56 0.34 -0.39
C ALA A 111 12.69 0.08 -1.89
N LEU A 112 11.58 -0.02 -2.63
CA LEU A 112 11.60 -0.21 -4.09
C LEU A 112 11.77 1.12 -4.81
N PRO A 113 12.87 1.31 -5.58
CA PRO A 113 13.05 2.50 -6.42
C PRO A 113 11.86 2.73 -7.35
N ASP A 114 11.38 1.66 -7.98
CA ASP A 114 10.23 1.69 -8.92
C ASP A 114 8.91 2.10 -8.27
N PHE A 115 8.84 2.12 -6.94
CA PHE A 115 7.66 2.54 -6.21
C PHE A 115 7.79 3.99 -5.73
N CYS A 116 8.88 4.37 -5.05
CA CYS A 116 9.02 5.70 -4.45
C CYS A 116 9.77 6.74 -5.31
N LEU A 117 10.65 6.31 -6.23
CA LEU A 117 11.45 7.20 -7.08
C LEU A 117 10.87 7.25 -8.48
N LYS A 118 10.93 8.39 -9.19
CA LYS A 118 10.56 8.37 -10.62
C LYS A 118 11.52 7.46 -11.36
N THR A 119 10.95 6.53 -12.12
CA THR A 119 11.69 5.83 -13.18
C THR A 119 11.91 6.87 -14.27
N THR A 120 13.12 7.43 -14.34
CA THR A 120 13.56 8.16 -15.52
C THR A 120 13.61 7.16 -16.68
N PRO A 121 13.14 7.53 -17.88
CA PRO A 121 13.19 6.65 -19.05
C PRO A 121 14.63 6.34 -19.48
#